data_AF-A0A2S8NPX2-F1
#
_entry.id   AF-A0A2S8NPX2-F1
#
_cell.length_a   1.000
_cell.length_b   1.000
_cell.length_c   1.000
_cell.angle_alpha   90.00
_cell.angle_beta   90.00
_cell.angle_gamma   90.00
#
_symmetry.space_group_name_H-M   'P 1'
#
loop_
_entity.id
_entity.type
_entity.pdbx_description
1 polymer ?
#
loop_
_entity_poly.entity_id
_entity_poly.type
_entity_poly.pdbx_seq_one_letter_code
_entity_poly.pdbx_strand_id
1 'polypeptide(L)'
;MIYTIKIITELINSLTDDQFLEFYEKIKQQAELIKKQKRLNEIDQKFRDKGITCPNCKSFHCVKNGHNPEGKQKYLCKKCRASFDAFRH
;
A
#
# COMPACT_ATOMS: atom_id res chain seq x y z
N MET A 1 26.58 -6.20 -2.79
CA MET A 1 25.87 -6.67 -1.58
C MET A 1 26.86 -6.97 -0.45
N ILE A 2 27.71 -7.99 -0.56
CA ILE A 2 28.68 -8.36 0.51
C ILE A 2 29.69 -7.23 0.82
N TYR A 3 30.25 -6.60 -0.22
CA TYR A 3 31.20 -5.49 -0.07
C TYR A 3 30.58 -4.27 0.63
N THR A 4 29.31 -3.99 0.32
CA THR A 4 28.55 -2.87 0.91
C THR A 4 28.34 -3.06 2.41
N ILE A 5 28.01 -4.28 2.85
CA ILE A 5 27.84 -4.59 4.27
C ILE A 5 29.16 -4.37 5.03
N LYS A 6 30.29 -4.81 4.45
CA LYS A 6 31.62 -4.63 5.06
C LYS A 6 31.94 -3.16 5.32
N ILE A 7 31.74 -2.30 4.31
CA ILE A 7 31.97 -0.86 4.45
C ILE A 7 31.07 -0.25 5.53
N ILE A 8 29.79 -0.63 5.58
CA ILE A 8 28.85 -0.13 6.59
C ILE A 8 29.31 -0.51 8.00
N THR A 9 29.78 -1.74 8.19
CA THR A 9 30.31 -2.18 9.49
C THR A 9 31.53 -1.38 9.93
N GLU A 10 32.47 -1.11 9.01
CA GLU A 10 33.66 -0.31 9.29
C GLU A 10 33.28 1.13 9.68
N LEU A 11 32.30 1.73 8.99
CA LEU A 11 31.79 3.06 9.33
C LEU A 11 31.11 3.10 10.69
N ILE A 12 30.27 2.11 11.00
CA ILE A 12 29.59 2.00 12.31
C ILE A 12 30.60 1.93 13.45
N ASN A 13 31.67 1.14 13.28
CA ASN A 13 32.72 0.99 14.29
C ASN A 13 33.56 2.26 14.49
N SER A 14 33.47 3.23 13.58
CA SER A 14 34.18 4.51 13.66
C SER A 14 33.38 5.62 14.35
N LEU A 15 32.11 5.36 14.69
CA LEU A 15 31.24 6.34 15.35
C LEU A 15 31.55 6.46 16.84
N THR A 16 31.39 7.67 17.37
CA THR A 16 31.27 7.84 18.83
C THR A 16 29.91 7.33 19.32
N ASP A 17 29.77 7.12 20.63
CA ASP A 17 28.51 6.65 21.22
C ASP A 17 27.32 7.59 20.89
N ASP A 18 27.51 8.90 21.00
CA ASP A 18 26.46 9.89 20.68
C ASP A 18 26.06 9.84 19.20
N GLN A 19 27.05 9.73 18.29
CA GLN A 19 26.80 9.61 16.86
C GLN A 19 26.08 8.30 16.52
N PHE A 20 26.45 7.22 17.19
CA PHE A 20 25.81 5.92 17.03
C PHE A 20 24.34 5.96 17.50
N LEU A 21 24.06 6.61 18.63
CA LEU A 21 22.69 6.78 19.12
C LEU A 21 21.84 7.63 18.18
N GLU A 22 22.36 8.74 17.66
CA GLU A 22 21.65 9.56 16.67
C GLU A 22 21.37 8.77 15.39
N PHE A 23 22.35 8.00 14.92
CA PHE A 23 22.22 7.13 13.76
C PHE A 23 21.15 6.05 13.98
N TYR A 24 21.15 5.39 15.14
CA TYR A 24 20.18 4.38 15.51
C TYR A 24 18.74 4.91 15.46
N GLU A 25 18.49 6.09 16.02
CA GLU A 25 17.14 6.68 16.00
C GLU A 25 16.68 7.01 14.58
N LYS A 26 17.58 7.48 13.71
CA LYS A 26 17.25 7.70 12.28
C LYS A 26 16.91 6.38 11.57
N ILE A 27 17.68 5.32 11.78
CA ILE A 27 17.41 4.00 11.20
C ILE A 27 16.08 3.45 11.68
N LYS A 28 15.77 3.60 12.97
CA LYS A 28 14.50 3.17 13.57
C LYS A 28 13.31 3.89 12.93
N GLN A 29 13.39 5.20 12.74
CA GLN A 29 12.35 5.97 12.05
C GLN A 29 12.16 5.51 10.60
N GLN A 30 13.24 5.29 9.86
CA GLN A 30 13.17 4.77 8.48
C GLN A 30 12.54 3.37 8.43
N ALA A 31 12.88 2.50 9.38
CA ALA A 31 12.28 1.16 9.47
C ALA A 31 10.76 1.23 9.69
N GLU A 32 10.27 2.16 10.50
CA GLU A 32 8.83 2.37 10.70
C GLU A 32 8.13 2.89 9.43
N LEU A 33 8.78 3.79 8.67
CA LEU A 33 8.25 4.24 7.37
C LEU A 33 8.14 3.07 6.37
N ILE A 34 9.17 2.22 6.28
CA ILE A 34 9.15 1.02 5.42
C ILE A 34 8.02 0.07 5.83
N LYS A 35 7.83 -0.18 7.14
CA LYS A 35 6.72 -1.01 7.65
C LYS A 35 5.36 -0.41 7.27
N LYS A 36 5.19 0.91 7.43
CA LYS A 36 3.95 1.61 7.05
C LYS A 36 3.68 1.49 5.56
N GLN A 37 4.69 1.69 4.71
CA GLN A 37 4.55 1.54 3.27
C GLN A 37 4.19 0.10 2.88
N LYS A 38 4.81 -0.91 3.50
CA LYS A 38 4.48 -2.32 3.25
C LYS A 38 3.01 -2.61 3.58
N ARG A 39 2.49 -2.10 4.71
CA ARG A 39 1.07 -2.24 5.07
C ARG A 39 0.14 -1.60 4.04
N LEU A 40 0.47 -0.40 3.56
CA LEU A 40 -0.31 0.27 2.50
C LEU A 40 -0.31 -0.57 1.21
N ASN A 41 0.85 -1.09 0.81
CA ASN A 41 0.96 -1.94 -0.37
C ASN A 41 0.15 -3.25 -0.23
N GLU A 42 0.12 -3.86 0.96
CA GLU A 42 -0.69 -5.05 1.24
C GLU A 42 -2.20 -4.74 1.20
N ILE A 43 -2.59 -3.56 1.68
CA ILE A 43 -3.97 -3.07 1.59
C ILE A 43 -4.34 -2.87 0.12
N ASP A 44 -3.53 -2.14 -0.64
CA ASP A 44 -3.74 -1.90 -2.08
C ASP A 44 -3.76 -3.19 -2.89
N GLN A 45 -2.89 -4.14 -2.55
CA GLN A 45 -2.88 -5.46 -3.18
C GLN A 45 -4.15 -6.24 -2.83
N LYS A 46 -4.60 -6.21 -1.57
CA LYS A 46 -5.90 -6.79 -1.19
C LYS A 46 -7.07 -6.09 -1.90
N PHE A 47 -7.00 -4.79 -2.16
CA PHE A 47 -7.98 -4.07 -2.96
C PHE A 47 -7.97 -4.56 -4.42
N ARG A 48 -6.79 -4.72 -5.02
CA ARG A 48 -6.63 -5.25 -6.39
C ARG A 48 -7.13 -6.69 -6.50
N ASP A 49 -6.79 -7.54 -5.54
CA ASP A 49 -7.12 -8.97 -5.52
C ASP A 49 -8.60 -9.23 -5.20
N LYS A 50 -9.24 -8.38 -4.38
CA LYS A 50 -10.66 -8.51 -4.00
C LYS A 50 -11.63 -7.82 -4.97
N GLY A 51 -11.11 -7.06 -5.93
CA GLY A 51 -11.92 -6.38 -6.95
C GLY A 51 -12.51 -5.04 -6.50
N ILE A 52 -13.41 -4.52 -7.34
CA ILE A 52 -13.93 -3.15 -7.22
C ILE A 52 -14.72 -2.93 -5.92
N THR A 53 -14.55 -1.77 -5.29
CA THR A 53 -15.27 -1.41 -4.06
C THR A 53 -16.46 -0.50 -4.38
N CYS A 54 -17.61 -0.74 -3.76
CA CYS A 54 -18.78 0.10 -3.93
C CYS A 54 -18.52 1.53 -3.40
N PRO A 55 -18.69 2.59 -4.21
CA PRO A 55 -18.45 3.96 -3.76
C PRO A 55 -19.43 4.38 -2.66
N ASN A 56 -20.67 3.87 -2.70
CA ASN A 56 -21.74 4.22 -1.77
C ASN A 56 -21.58 3.59 -0.37
N CYS A 57 -21.29 2.27 -0.28
CA CYS A 57 -21.28 1.55 1.02
C CYS A 57 -19.94 0.91 1.40
N LYS A 58 -18.89 1.11 0.59
CA LYS A 58 -17.53 0.56 0.77
C LYS A 58 -17.45 -0.97 0.83
N SER A 59 -18.50 -1.68 0.43
CA SER A 59 -18.48 -3.14 0.33
C SER A 59 -17.65 -3.60 -0.87
N PHE A 60 -16.93 -4.70 -0.68
CA PHE A 60 -16.19 -5.41 -1.72
C PHE A 60 -17.06 -6.38 -2.53
N HIS A 61 -18.32 -6.59 -2.13
CA HIS A 61 -19.22 -7.53 -2.80
C HIS A 61 -19.79 -6.89 -4.07
N CYS A 62 -18.94 -6.61 -5.05
CA CYS A 62 -19.32 -5.98 -6.31
C CYS A 62 -19.06 -6.93 -7.48
N VAL A 63 -20.04 -7.04 -8.38
CA VAL A 63 -19.96 -7.90 -9.57
C VAL A 63 -20.07 -7.07 -10.84
N LYS A 64 -19.52 -7.55 -11.95
CA LYS A 64 -19.73 -6.94 -13.27
C LYS A 64 -21.22 -6.99 -13.63
N ASN A 65 -21.75 -5.88 -14.14
CA ASN A 65 -23.18 -5.70 -14.45
C ASN A 65 -23.37 -5.01 -15.81
N GLY A 66 -22.73 -5.56 -16.84
CA GLY A 66 -22.77 -5.03 -18.20
C GLY A 66 -21.91 -3.78 -18.43
N HIS A 67 -22.18 -3.08 -19.52
CA HIS A 67 -21.48 -1.84 -19.90
C HIS A 67 -22.47 -0.65 -19.93
N ASN A 68 -21.97 0.58 -19.79
CA ASN A 68 -22.76 1.79 -19.98
C ASN A 68 -22.88 2.14 -21.48
N PRO A 69 -23.69 3.16 -21.88
CA PRO A 69 -23.81 3.55 -23.28
C PRO A 69 -22.50 4.00 -23.95
N GLU A 70 -21.50 4.42 -23.17
CA GLU A 70 -20.14 4.75 -23.63
C GLU A 70 -19.22 3.51 -23.75
N GLY A 71 -19.74 2.30 -23.49
CA GLY A 71 -18.98 1.04 -23.53
C GLY A 71 -18.13 0.73 -22.29
N LYS A 72 -18.21 1.54 -21.22
CA LYS A 72 -17.42 1.32 -19.98
C LYS A 72 -18.08 0.28 -19.09
N GLN A 73 -17.26 -0.53 -18.40
CA GLN A 73 -17.73 -1.57 -17.48
C GLN A 73 -18.53 -0.97 -16.32
N LYS A 74 -19.78 -1.45 -16.15
CA LYS A 74 -20.62 -1.21 -14.97
C LYS A 74 -20.45 -2.33 -13.96
N TYR A 75 -20.66 -1.99 -12.71
CA TYR A 75 -20.62 -2.88 -11.56
C TYR A 75 -21.86 -2.70 -10.69
N LEU A 76 -22.25 -3.77 -10.01
CA LEU A 76 -23.36 -3.81 -9.08
C LEU A 76 -22.86 -4.24 -7.71
N CYS A 77 -23.11 -3.42 -6.68
CA CYS A 77 -22.87 -3.82 -5.30
C CYS A 77 -23.98 -4.76 -4.81
N LYS A 78 -23.66 -5.99 -4.41
CA LYS A 78 -24.61 -6.94 -3.84
C LYS A 78 -25.07 -6.58 -2.42
N LYS A 79 -24.36 -5.67 -1.72
CA LYS A 79 -24.75 -5.17 -0.40
C LYS A 79 -25.80 -4.07 -0.48
N CYS A 80 -25.49 -2.93 -1.11
CA CYS A 80 -26.41 -1.78 -1.16
C CYS A 80 -27.18 -1.64 -2.47
N ARG A 81 -26.98 -2.56 -3.43
CA ARG A 81 -27.62 -2.57 -4.76
C ARG A 81 -27.33 -1.37 -5.65
N ALA A 82 -26.41 -0.50 -5.25
CA ALA A 82 -25.94 0.59 -6.10
C ALA A 82 -25.24 0.04 -7.35
N SER A 83 -25.58 0.61 -8.50
CA SER A 83 -24.87 0.42 -9.77
C SER A 83 -23.96 1.60 -10.02
N PHE A 84 -22.72 1.33 -10.41
CA PHE A 84 -21.69 2.34 -10.65
C PHE A 84 -20.72 1.88 -11.74
N ASP A 85 -20.00 2.80 -12.36
CA ASP A 85 -18.88 2.48 -13.25
C ASP A 85 -17.54 2.68 -12.51
N ALA A 86 -16.44 2.14 -13.03
CA ALA A 86 -15.15 2.21 -12.35
C ALA A 86 -14.52 3.61 -12.28
N PHE A 87 -15.10 4.62 -12.96
CA PHE A 87 -14.40 5.89 -13.24
C PHE A 87 -15.19 7.15 -12.84
N ARG A 88 -16.46 7.05 -12.43
CA ARG A 88 -17.21 8.16 -11.83
C ARG A 88 -17.42 7.90 -10.34
N HIS A 89 -16.64 8.63 -9.54
CA HIS A 89 -16.80 8.74 -8.08
C HIS A 89 -17.92 9.71 -7.74
#